data_AF-A0A509L6S8-F1
#
_entry.id   AF-A0A509L6S8-F1
#
_cell.length_a   1.000
_cell.length_b   1.000
_cell.length_c   1.000
_cell.angle_alpha   90.00
_cell.angle_beta   90.00
_cell.angle_gamma   90.00
#
_symmetry.space_group_name_H-M   'P 1'
#
loop_
_entity.id
_entity.type
_entity.pdbx_description
1 polymer ?
#
loop_
_entity_poly.entity_id
_entity_poly.type
_entity_poly.pdbx_seq_one_letter_code
_entity_poly.pdbx_strand_id
1 'polypeptide(L)'
;MKIISIEKTGKKQTYNLTMRSKHHNYILESGIVSANSHGVAYSVTSFQTAWLKTYYPKEFFTALLMNSLEKQDDTIKYINSSRENDIPIERPSVNRSSVNFTLDNGTVLFGLMGIKGIGEKDAAVFVAARPEEGFLSLQDMIAAKINKKTLTALAECGALEEVSDLSRRQLIDNLEVLIKHNKKIVKRNESIERYKQRNKDIQIAIHRGEKPPRKLALPKEIEELVIVPDKGHTYTKLERLQLEKQTLGFYLTGHPLDDYPNLMRVSKFSIGDLKNGAARNKDRIYIAVVLSKLIEKRTRKGKNMAVCMIEDRTGRIEGTIFPRQWAKIKNTIEEGKVSVVKATVEISQSEDTEGPSIPRLYVDSISQDVECGTEQMKVLVYNFPGKGEIKFTPSEDQDYNKWQQAAAIIKNLEEE
;
A
#
# COMPACT_ATOMS: atom_id res chain seq x y z
N MET A 1 42.02 3.25 -10.68
CA MET A 1 42.26 2.89 -12.09
C MET A 1 43.14 3.97 -12.71
N LYS A 2 44.29 3.64 -13.30
CA LYS A 2 45.22 4.64 -13.86
C LYS A 2 45.34 4.40 -15.36
N ILE A 3 44.97 5.40 -16.17
CA ILE A 3 45.12 5.32 -17.63
C ILE A 3 46.61 5.42 -17.95
N ILE A 4 47.14 4.39 -18.62
CA ILE A 4 48.59 4.20 -18.85
C ILE A 4 49.02 4.71 -20.23
N SER A 5 48.12 4.70 -21.21
CA SER A 5 48.29 5.31 -22.52
C SER A 5 46.94 5.56 -23.19
N ILE A 6 46.90 6.47 -24.16
CA ILE A 6 45.76 6.71 -25.04
C ILE A 6 46.29 6.73 -26.46
N GLU A 7 45.83 5.80 -27.30
CA GLU A 7 46.22 5.71 -28.70
C GLU A 7 45.06 6.07 -29.63
N LYS A 8 45.37 6.79 -30.71
CA LYS A 8 44.38 7.31 -31.66
C LYS A 8 44.08 6.27 -32.75
N THR A 9 42.95 5.60 -32.66
CA THR A 9 42.54 4.50 -33.57
C THR A 9 41.87 4.96 -34.87
N GLY A 10 42.02 6.23 -35.26
CA GLY A 10 41.36 6.81 -36.44
C GLY A 10 39.88 7.19 -36.23
N LYS A 11 39.23 7.74 -37.26
CA LYS A 11 37.81 8.12 -37.24
C LYS A 11 36.95 6.92 -37.67
N LYS A 12 35.98 6.52 -36.84
CA LYS A 12 34.94 5.57 -37.22
C LYS A 12 33.59 6.26 -37.29
N GLN A 13 32.74 5.84 -38.23
CA GLN A 13 31.36 6.29 -38.28
C GLN A 13 30.61 5.70 -37.08
N THR A 14 29.93 6.56 -36.31
CA THR A 14 29.14 6.16 -35.15
C THR A 14 27.67 6.48 -35.42
N TYR A 15 26.76 5.65 -34.91
CA TYR A 15 25.32 5.87 -35.00
C TYR A 15 24.90 6.90 -33.95
N ASN A 16 25.23 8.17 -34.19
CA ASN A 16 24.73 9.28 -33.40
C ASN A 16 23.71 10.06 -34.23
N LEU A 17 22.66 10.57 -33.55
CA LEU A 17 21.74 11.55 -34.15
C LEU A 17 22.55 12.67 -34.80
N THR A 18 22.34 12.92 -36.09
CA THR A 18 23.03 13.96 -36.84
C THR A 18 22.63 15.33 -36.29
N MET A 19 23.52 15.93 -35.50
CA MET A 19 23.36 17.31 -35.06
C MET A 19 23.95 18.28 -36.07
N ARG A 20 23.24 19.37 -36.37
CA ARG A 20 23.67 20.44 -37.30
C ARG A 20 24.83 21.30 -36.77
N SER A 21 25.53 20.87 -35.71
CA SER A 21 26.64 21.60 -35.09
C SER A 21 28.00 21.14 -35.61
N LYS A 22 28.96 22.06 -35.77
CA LYS A 22 30.37 21.75 -36.12
C LYS A 22 31.09 20.91 -35.06
N HIS A 23 30.63 20.94 -33.81
CA HIS A 23 31.23 20.21 -32.70
C HIS A 23 30.17 19.34 -32.00
N HIS A 24 30.49 18.05 -31.82
CA HIS A 24 29.61 17.05 -31.22
C HIS A 24 29.61 17.06 -29.69
N ASN A 25 30.60 17.71 -29.06
CA ASN A 25 30.76 17.76 -27.61
C ASN A 25 30.96 19.21 -27.17
N TYR A 26 30.56 19.53 -25.94
CA TYR A 26 30.94 20.78 -25.26
C TYR A 26 31.68 20.45 -23.97
N ILE A 27 32.61 21.33 -23.59
CA ILE A 27 33.36 21.24 -22.34
C ILE A 27 32.62 22.15 -21.36
N LEU A 28 32.10 21.57 -20.28
CA LEU A 28 31.55 22.35 -19.17
C LEU A 28 32.68 23.12 -18.48
N GLU A 29 32.35 24.21 -17.82
CA GLU A 29 33.32 25.02 -17.07
C GLU A 29 34.06 24.20 -16.00
N SER A 30 33.45 23.12 -15.52
CA SER A 30 34.05 22.11 -14.64
C SER A 30 35.09 21.19 -15.29
N GLY A 31 35.36 21.35 -16.60
CA GLY A 31 36.27 20.51 -17.38
C GLY A 31 35.65 19.18 -17.88
N ILE A 32 34.38 18.92 -17.60
CA ILE A 32 33.67 17.71 -18.04
C ILE A 32 33.29 17.83 -19.51
N VAL A 33 33.65 16.84 -20.32
CA VAL A 33 33.26 16.75 -21.74
C VAL A 33 31.90 16.05 -21.83
N SER A 34 30.87 16.75 -22.30
CA SER A 34 29.53 16.20 -22.51
C SER A 34 29.23 15.99 -23.99
N ALA A 35 28.67 14.83 -24.33
CA ALA A 35 28.28 14.49 -25.70
C ALA A 35 26.89 15.06 -26.03
N ASN A 36 26.83 15.94 -27.04
CA ASN A 36 25.63 16.66 -27.42
C ASN A 36 24.52 15.71 -27.92
N SER A 37 24.88 14.67 -28.68
CA SER A 37 23.91 13.68 -29.15
C SER A 37 23.24 12.89 -28.02
N HIS A 38 23.99 12.55 -26.97
CA HIS A 38 23.48 11.87 -25.78
C HIS A 38 22.60 12.80 -24.96
N GLY A 39 23.06 14.03 -24.72
CA GLY A 39 22.28 15.05 -24.02
C GLY A 39 20.96 15.36 -24.73
N VAL A 40 20.96 15.52 -26.05
CA VAL A 40 19.73 15.74 -26.84
C VAL A 40 18.80 14.54 -26.76
N ALA A 41 19.29 13.31 -26.88
CA ALA A 41 18.45 12.12 -26.81
C ALA A 41 17.66 12.04 -25.48
N TYR A 42 18.33 12.22 -24.33
CA TYR A 42 17.66 12.24 -23.02
C TYR A 42 16.76 13.46 -22.82
N SER A 43 17.14 14.61 -23.39
CA SER A 43 16.31 15.83 -23.34
C SER A 43 14.99 15.63 -24.08
N VAL A 44 15.01 14.96 -25.24
CA VAL A 44 13.78 14.63 -25.99
C VAL A 44 12.87 13.72 -25.17
N THR A 45 13.39 12.65 -24.57
CA THR A 45 12.59 11.76 -23.70
C THR A 45 12.05 12.49 -22.47
N SER A 46 12.87 13.35 -21.84
CA SER A 46 12.45 14.15 -20.69
C SER A 46 11.32 15.12 -21.06
N PHE A 47 11.46 15.81 -22.20
CA PHE A 47 10.43 16.70 -22.74
C PHE A 47 9.14 15.95 -23.06
N GLN A 48 9.22 14.79 -23.73
CA GLN A 48 8.05 13.96 -24.03
C GLN A 48 7.34 13.49 -22.76
N THR A 49 8.11 13.08 -21.74
CA THR A 49 7.58 12.65 -20.43
C THR A 49 6.87 13.82 -19.74
N ALA A 50 7.48 15.00 -19.71
CA ALA A 50 6.89 16.20 -19.14
C ALA A 50 5.62 16.64 -19.90
N TRP A 51 5.64 16.55 -21.23
CA TRP A 51 4.50 16.86 -22.08
C TRP A 51 3.33 15.92 -21.81
N LEU A 52 3.56 14.60 -21.74
CA LEU A 52 2.53 13.62 -21.37
C LEU A 52 1.98 13.88 -19.97
N LYS A 53 2.85 14.16 -18.99
CA LYS A 53 2.40 14.52 -17.63
C LYS A 53 1.56 15.81 -17.62
N THR A 54 1.81 16.75 -18.53
CA THR A 54 1.09 18.03 -18.55
C THR A 54 -0.27 17.92 -19.23
N TYR A 55 -0.35 17.22 -20.37
CA TYR A 55 -1.56 17.18 -21.21
C TYR A 55 -2.39 15.90 -21.04
N TYR A 56 -1.80 14.79 -20.60
CA TYR A 56 -2.44 13.50 -20.38
C TYR A 56 -2.06 12.91 -19.01
N PRO A 57 -2.26 13.67 -17.91
CA PRO A 57 -1.75 13.29 -16.60
C PRO A 57 -2.36 11.98 -16.09
N LYS A 58 -3.63 11.70 -16.39
CA LYS A 58 -4.35 10.50 -15.92
C LYS A 58 -3.79 9.24 -16.57
N GLU A 59 -3.61 9.26 -17.88
CA GLU A 59 -3.00 8.19 -18.67
C GLU A 59 -1.53 8.01 -18.27
N PHE A 60 -0.81 9.12 -18.07
CA PHE A 60 0.58 9.11 -17.62
C PHE A 60 0.75 8.41 -16.26
N PHE A 61 -0.02 8.80 -15.25
CA PHE A 61 0.05 8.16 -13.93
C PHE A 61 -0.45 6.71 -13.96
N THR A 62 -1.47 6.40 -14.75
CA THR A 62 -1.92 5.01 -14.96
C THR A 62 -0.78 4.15 -15.51
N ALA A 63 -0.07 4.63 -16.55
CA ALA A 63 1.06 3.92 -17.14
C ALA A 63 2.24 3.77 -16.17
N LEU A 64 2.53 4.77 -15.34
CA LEU A 64 3.56 4.66 -14.29
C LEU A 64 3.18 3.60 -13.25
N LEU A 65 1.93 3.60 -12.79
CA LEU A 65 1.44 2.66 -11.79
C LEU A 65 1.50 1.22 -12.30
N MET A 66 1.06 0.98 -13.55
CA MET A 66 1.17 -0.32 -14.22
C MET A 66 2.60 -0.87 -14.20
N ASN A 67 3.60 -0.02 -14.47
CA ASN A 67 5.01 -0.41 -14.50
C ASN A 67 5.64 -0.58 -13.10
N SER A 68 4.95 -0.15 -12.04
CA SER A 68 5.49 -0.14 -10.68
C SER A 68 4.93 -1.23 -9.76
N LEU A 69 4.00 -2.06 -10.25
CA LEU A 69 3.24 -3.05 -9.45
C LEU A 69 4.12 -4.01 -8.63
N GLU A 70 5.28 -4.38 -9.15
CA GLU A 70 6.22 -5.27 -8.45
C GLU A 70 7.04 -4.55 -7.36
N LYS A 71 7.19 -3.22 -7.47
CA LYS A 71 8.00 -2.38 -6.58
C LYS A 71 7.10 -1.50 -5.72
N GLN A 72 6.76 -2.00 -4.54
CA GLN A 72 5.85 -1.35 -3.61
C GLN A 72 6.25 0.09 -3.25
N ASP A 73 7.54 0.38 -3.08
CA ASP A 73 8.02 1.75 -2.80
C ASP A 73 7.74 2.71 -3.96
N ASP A 74 7.96 2.25 -5.19
CA ASP A 74 7.70 3.05 -6.40
C ASP A 74 6.19 3.24 -6.60
N THR A 75 5.39 2.19 -6.35
CA THR A 75 3.92 2.30 -6.37
C THR A 75 3.44 3.37 -5.40
N ILE A 76 3.87 3.34 -4.13
CA ILE A 76 3.48 4.35 -3.13
C ILE A 76 3.90 5.76 -3.58
N LYS A 77 5.13 5.91 -4.09
CA LYS A 77 5.62 7.18 -4.63
C LYS A 77 4.73 7.72 -5.75
N TYR A 78 4.36 6.88 -6.71
CA TYR A 78 3.51 7.29 -7.83
C TYR A 78 2.07 7.56 -7.41
N ILE A 79 1.53 6.82 -6.44
CA ILE A 79 0.21 7.10 -5.84
C ILE A 79 0.20 8.48 -5.19
N ASN A 80 1.22 8.80 -4.40
CA ASN A 80 1.33 10.12 -3.76
C ASN A 80 1.48 11.24 -4.79
N SER A 81 2.34 11.05 -5.80
CA SER A 81 2.49 12.03 -6.87
C SER A 81 1.21 12.19 -7.70
N SER A 82 0.44 11.12 -7.92
CA SER A 82 -0.87 11.18 -8.58
C SER A 82 -1.85 12.03 -7.77
N ARG A 83 -1.90 11.83 -6.45
CA ARG A 83 -2.74 12.64 -5.53
C ARG A 83 -2.33 14.11 -5.51
N GLU A 84 -1.04 14.42 -5.52
CA GLU A 84 -0.52 15.80 -5.63
C GLU A 84 -0.88 16.48 -6.95
N ASN A 85 -1.23 15.70 -7.98
CA ASN A 85 -1.70 16.18 -9.28
C ASN A 85 -3.22 16.06 -9.41
N ASP A 86 -3.95 15.98 -8.29
CA ASP A 86 -5.42 15.88 -8.21
C ASP A 86 -6.02 14.68 -8.96
N ILE A 87 -5.25 13.58 -9.05
CA ILE A 87 -5.68 12.32 -9.67
C ILE A 87 -5.77 11.26 -8.59
N PRO A 88 -6.95 11.10 -7.96
CA PRO A 88 -7.16 10.06 -6.97
C PRO A 88 -7.20 8.69 -7.64
N ILE A 89 -6.75 7.68 -6.90
CA ILE A 89 -6.80 6.29 -7.32
C ILE A 89 -7.91 5.62 -6.52
N GLU A 90 -8.87 5.05 -7.23
CA GLU A 90 -9.98 4.34 -6.65
C GLU A 90 -9.57 2.94 -6.19
N ARG A 91 -10.23 2.48 -5.13
CA ARG A 91 -10.07 1.12 -4.59
C ARG A 91 -10.37 0.05 -5.65
N PRO A 92 -9.86 -1.18 -5.48
CA PRO A 92 -10.21 -2.26 -6.39
C PRO A 92 -11.72 -2.47 -6.42
N SER A 93 -12.26 -2.64 -7.62
CA SER A 93 -13.68 -2.91 -7.89
C SER A 93 -13.81 -4.25 -8.59
N VAL A 94 -14.74 -5.09 -8.13
CA VAL A 94 -15.00 -6.38 -8.78
C VAL A 94 -15.54 -6.22 -10.19
N ASN A 95 -16.30 -5.14 -10.45
CA ASN A 95 -16.95 -4.93 -11.74
C ASN A 95 -16.13 -4.05 -12.70
N ARG A 96 -15.27 -3.17 -12.19
CA ARG A 96 -14.54 -2.20 -13.03
C ARG A 96 -13.05 -2.44 -13.13
N SER A 97 -12.39 -3.00 -12.11
CA SER A 97 -10.93 -3.19 -12.15
C SER A 97 -10.51 -4.19 -13.23
N SER A 98 -9.40 -3.90 -13.89
CA SER A 98 -8.71 -4.79 -14.83
C SER A 98 -7.58 -5.55 -14.13
N VAL A 99 -6.84 -6.36 -14.89
CA VAL A 99 -5.65 -7.07 -14.38
C VAL A 99 -4.64 -6.07 -13.79
N ASN A 100 -4.30 -5.04 -14.55
CA ASN A 100 -3.42 -3.94 -14.13
C ASN A 100 -4.23 -2.70 -13.76
N PHE A 101 -3.55 -1.67 -13.24
CA PHE A 101 -4.15 -0.34 -13.09
C PHE A 101 -4.76 0.10 -14.42
N THR A 102 -5.98 0.66 -14.36
CA THR A 102 -6.73 1.04 -15.56
C THR A 102 -7.37 2.39 -15.36
N LEU A 103 -7.52 3.14 -16.45
CA LEU A 103 -8.30 4.37 -16.47
C LEU A 103 -9.74 4.00 -16.84
N ASP A 104 -10.69 4.29 -15.95
CA ASP A 104 -12.12 4.09 -16.18
C ASP A 104 -12.88 5.36 -15.83
N ASN A 105 -13.71 5.85 -16.76
CA ASN A 105 -14.51 7.05 -16.57
C ASN A 105 -13.71 8.27 -16.04
N GLY A 106 -12.45 8.40 -16.45
CA GLY A 106 -11.56 9.48 -16.02
C GLY A 106 -11.00 9.34 -14.60
N THR A 107 -11.11 8.16 -13.99
CA THR A 107 -10.53 7.81 -12.68
C THR A 107 -9.58 6.63 -12.81
N VAL A 108 -8.50 6.64 -12.04
CA VAL A 108 -7.53 5.53 -12.05
C VAL A 108 -8.01 4.47 -11.07
N LEU A 109 -8.33 3.28 -11.57
CA LEU A 109 -8.73 2.14 -10.75
C LEU A 109 -7.53 1.28 -10.40
N PHE A 110 -7.51 0.82 -9.14
CA PHE A 110 -6.53 -0.15 -8.69
C PHE A 110 -6.67 -1.49 -9.44
N GLY A 111 -5.55 -2.01 -9.94
CA GLY A 111 -5.50 -3.27 -10.67
C GLY A 111 -5.58 -4.50 -9.76
N LEU A 112 -6.26 -5.56 -10.20
CA LEU A 112 -6.43 -6.79 -9.43
C LEU A 112 -5.10 -7.48 -9.11
N MET A 113 -4.12 -7.41 -10.02
CA MET A 113 -2.77 -7.96 -9.82
C MET A 113 -2.01 -7.27 -8.68
N GLY A 114 -2.36 -6.02 -8.36
CA GLY A 114 -1.76 -5.29 -7.24
C GLY A 114 -2.22 -5.77 -5.86
N ILE A 115 -3.25 -6.61 -5.80
CA ILE A 115 -3.77 -7.17 -4.55
C ILE A 115 -2.91 -8.37 -4.17
N LYS A 116 -2.27 -8.30 -3.01
CA LYS A 116 -1.46 -9.37 -2.46
C LYS A 116 -2.27 -10.66 -2.39
N GLY A 117 -1.73 -11.70 -3.04
CA GLY A 117 -2.36 -13.01 -3.10
C GLY A 117 -3.02 -13.31 -4.44
N ILE A 118 -3.28 -12.30 -5.28
CA ILE A 118 -3.79 -12.45 -6.65
C ILE A 118 -2.62 -12.34 -7.63
N GLY A 119 -2.28 -13.44 -8.31
CA GLY A 119 -1.30 -13.41 -9.40
C GLY A 119 -1.92 -12.96 -10.72
N GLU A 120 -1.08 -12.61 -11.71
CA GLU A 120 -1.53 -12.21 -13.05
C GLU A 120 -2.51 -13.20 -13.68
N LYS A 121 -2.21 -14.51 -13.61
CA LYS A 121 -3.08 -15.58 -14.12
C LYS A 121 -4.44 -15.59 -13.42
N ASP A 122 -4.46 -15.44 -12.10
CA ASP A 122 -5.70 -15.45 -11.33
C ASP A 122 -6.54 -14.20 -11.60
N ALA A 123 -5.90 -13.05 -11.77
CA ALA A 123 -6.55 -11.80 -12.17
C ALA A 123 -7.13 -11.90 -13.58
N ALA A 124 -6.39 -12.47 -14.54
CA ALA A 124 -6.87 -12.68 -15.90
C ALA A 124 -8.08 -13.63 -15.95
N VAL A 125 -8.03 -14.73 -15.18
CA VAL A 125 -9.17 -15.66 -15.04
C VAL A 125 -10.37 -14.94 -14.41
N PHE A 126 -10.15 -14.10 -13.40
CA PHE A 126 -11.23 -13.33 -12.78
C PHE A 126 -11.90 -12.38 -13.78
N VAL A 127 -11.11 -11.58 -14.52
CA VAL A 127 -11.63 -10.64 -15.52
C VAL A 127 -12.35 -11.38 -16.65
N ALA A 128 -11.84 -12.53 -17.08
CA ALA A 128 -12.50 -13.35 -18.11
C ALA A 128 -13.80 -14.02 -17.63
N ALA A 129 -13.92 -14.29 -16.33
CA ALA A 129 -15.12 -14.86 -15.73
C ALA A 129 -16.20 -13.81 -15.41
N ARG A 130 -15.87 -12.51 -15.52
CA ARG A 130 -16.80 -11.41 -15.22
C ARG A 130 -17.85 -11.28 -16.34
N PRO A 131 -19.16 -11.23 -15.99
CA PRO A 131 -20.22 -10.94 -16.97
C PRO A 131 -20.08 -9.54 -17.57
N GLU A 132 -20.66 -9.30 -18.75
CA GLU A 132 -20.65 -7.96 -19.39
C GLU A 132 -21.30 -6.88 -18.51
N GLU A 133 -22.42 -7.20 -17.86
CA GLU A 133 -23.12 -6.31 -16.92
C GLU A 133 -22.46 -6.27 -15.52
N GLY A 134 -21.37 -7.01 -15.32
CA GLY A 134 -20.74 -7.23 -14.02
C GLY A 134 -21.45 -8.26 -13.14
N PHE A 135 -20.90 -8.47 -11.96
CA PHE A 135 -21.51 -9.28 -10.91
C PHE A 135 -22.58 -8.46 -10.20
N LEU A 136 -23.82 -8.96 -10.20
CA LEU A 136 -24.95 -8.32 -9.52
C LEU A 136 -25.02 -8.68 -8.03
N SER A 137 -24.48 -9.84 -7.68
CA SER A 137 -24.47 -10.33 -6.30
C SER A 137 -23.23 -11.16 -5.98
N LEU A 138 -22.96 -11.32 -4.69
CA LEU A 138 -21.96 -12.25 -4.17
C LEU A 138 -22.22 -13.69 -4.63
N GLN A 139 -23.48 -14.09 -4.80
CA GLN A 139 -23.83 -15.43 -5.28
C GLN A 139 -23.38 -15.64 -6.72
N ASP A 140 -23.60 -14.66 -7.60
CA ASP A 140 -23.18 -14.71 -9.00
C ASP A 140 -21.65 -14.84 -9.10
N MET A 141 -20.94 -14.06 -8.29
CA MET A 141 -19.49 -14.09 -8.27
C MET A 141 -18.95 -15.42 -7.73
N ILE A 142 -19.53 -16.00 -6.67
CA ILE A 142 -19.12 -17.32 -6.17
C ILE A 142 -19.45 -18.42 -7.21
N ALA A 143 -20.47 -18.23 -8.04
CA ALA A 143 -20.81 -19.15 -9.13
C ALA A 143 -19.83 -19.10 -10.32
N ALA A 144 -19.14 -17.97 -10.52
CA ALA A 144 -18.20 -17.74 -11.62
C ALA A 144 -16.88 -18.57 -11.56
N LYS A 145 -16.82 -19.61 -10.72
CA LYS A 145 -15.68 -20.55 -10.57
C LYS A 145 -14.33 -19.86 -10.26
N ILE A 146 -14.37 -18.68 -9.65
CA ILE A 146 -13.19 -17.98 -9.17
C ILE A 146 -12.56 -18.80 -8.02
N ASN A 147 -11.22 -18.81 -7.96
CA ASN A 147 -10.53 -19.56 -6.93
C ASN A 147 -10.77 -18.96 -5.52
N LYS A 148 -10.68 -19.78 -4.46
CA LYS A 148 -10.93 -19.34 -3.07
C LYS A 148 -9.98 -18.22 -2.65
N LYS A 149 -8.71 -18.28 -3.06
CA LYS A 149 -7.66 -17.34 -2.63
C LYS A 149 -7.95 -15.92 -3.15
N THR A 150 -8.37 -15.79 -4.41
CA THR A 150 -8.79 -14.54 -5.03
C THR A 150 -10.01 -13.97 -4.32
N LEU A 151 -11.03 -14.79 -4.04
CA LEU A 151 -12.21 -14.33 -3.30
C LEU A 151 -11.85 -13.86 -1.88
N THR A 152 -10.93 -14.55 -1.19
CA THR A 152 -10.45 -14.14 0.14
C THR A 152 -9.73 -12.79 0.07
N ALA A 153 -8.81 -12.62 -0.88
CA ALA A 153 -8.08 -11.37 -1.06
C ALA A 153 -9.02 -10.18 -1.40
N LEU A 154 -10.04 -10.42 -2.23
CA LEU A 154 -11.07 -9.43 -2.56
C LEU A 154 -11.95 -9.08 -1.35
N ALA A 155 -12.25 -10.05 -0.48
CA ALA A 155 -13.00 -9.80 0.75
C ALA A 155 -12.17 -8.94 1.72
N GLU A 156 -10.90 -9.29 1.91
CA GLU A 156 -9.98 -8.60 2.81
C GLU A 156 -9.69 -7.16 2.36
N CYS A 157 -9.54 -6.92 1.05
CA CYS A 157 -9.35 -5.56 0.52
C CYS A 157 -10.66 -4.76 0.43
N GLY A 158 -11.81 -5.41 0.66
CA GLY A 158 -13.13 -4.78 0.68
C GLY A 158 -13.79 -4.60 -0.69
N ALA A 159 -13.26 -5.19 -1.76
CA ALA A 159 -13.86 -5.13 -3.09
C ALA A 159 -15.21 -5.86 -3.15
N LEU A 160 -15.42 -6.90 -2.33
CA LEU A 160 -16.68 -7.65 -2.29
C LEU A 160 -17.86 -6.89 -1.67
N GLU A 161 -17.59 -5.80 -0.96
CA GLU A 161 -18.63 -4.90 -0.44
C GLU A 161 -19.47 -4.27 -1.56
N GLU A 162 -18.96 -4.25 -2.80
CA GLU A 162 -19.68 -3.72 -3.97
C GLU A 162 -20.89 -4.59 -4.36
N VAL A 163 -20.83 -5.90 -4.10
CA VAL A 163 -21.83 -6.88 -4.55
C VAL A 163 -22.48 -7.63 -3.38
N SER A 164 -22.34 -7.11 -2.16
CA SER A 164 -22.86 -7.74 -0.95
C SER A 164 -23.24 -6.72 0.10
N ASP A 165 -24.38 -6.95 0.75
CA ASP A 165 -24.83 -6.19 1.92
C ASP A 165 -24.13 -6.64 3.23
N LEU A 166 -23.30 -7.70 3.17
CA LEU A 166 -22.57 -8.19 4.32
C LEU A 166 -21.40 -7.25 4.65
N SER A 167 -21.16 -7.03 5.94
CA SER A 167 -19.97 -6.29 6.36
C SER A 167 -18.69 -7.04 5.96
N ARG A 168 -17.57 -6.32 5.80
CA ARG A 168 -16.27 -6.93 5.49
C ARG A 168 -15.92 -8.08 6.43
N ARG A 169 -16.23 -7.92 7.72
CA ARG A 169 -16.03 -8.96 8.75
C ARG A 169 -16.85 -10.21 8.44
N GLN A 170 -18.15 -10.02 8.17
CA GLN A 170 -19.04 -11.13 7.82
C GLN A 170 -18.59 -11.82 6.54
N LEU A 171 -18.16 -11.06 5.53
CA LEU A 171 -17.64 -11.62 4.28
C LEU A 171 -16.44 -12.53 4.55
N ILE A 172 -15.43 -12.06 5.29
CA ILE A 172 -14.23 -12.83 5.60
C ILE A 172 -14.57 -14.08 6.43
N ASP A 173 -15.35 -13.92 7.51
CA ASP A 173 -15.68 -15.02 8.43
C ASP A 173 -16.56 -16.11 7.77
N ASN A 174 -17.45 -15.72 6.84
CA ASN A 174 -18.40 -16.63 6.21
C ASN A 174 -18.01 -17.12 4.81
N LEU A 175 -16.96 -16.56 4.18
CA LEU A 175 -16.61 -16.86 2.78
C LEU A 175 -16.47 -18.36 2.50
N GLU A 176 -15.85 -19.10 3.41
CA GLU A 176 -15.69 -20.55 3.23
C GLU A 176 -17.02 -21.30 3.28
N VAL A 177 -17.91 -20.90 4.18
CA VAL A 177 -19.26 -21.48 4.30
C VAL A 177 -20.07 -21.16 3.04
N LEU A 178 -20.00 -19.92 2.56
CA LEU A 178 -20.65 -19.46 1.32
C LEU A 178 -20.20 -20.26 0.10
N ILE A 179 -18.89 -20.44 -0.08
CA ILE A 179 -18.32 -21.23 -1.18
C ILE A 179 -18.77 -22.71 -1.09
N LYS A 180 -18.73 -23.30 0.10
CA LYS A 180 -19.17 -24.70 0.31
C LYS A 180 -20.65 -24.86 0.02
N HIS A 181 -21.47 -23.93 0.47
CA HIS A 181 -22.91 -23.92 0.23
C HIS A 181 -23.22 -23.79 -1.27
N ASN A 182 -22.55 -22.87 -1.98
CA ASN A 182 -22.72 -22.74 -3.44
C ASN A 182 -22.34 -24.03 -4.19
N LYS A 183 -21.27 -24.72 -3.77
CA LYS A 183 -20.91 -26.03 -4.34
C LYS A 183 -22.02 -27.08 -4.14
N LYS A 184 -22.75 -27.05 -3.03
CA LYS A 184 -23.93 -27.92 -2.82
C LYS A 184 -25.04 -27.55 -3.81
N ILE A 185 -25.31 -26.26 -3.98
CA ILE A 185 -26.34 -25.73 -4.92
C ILE A 185 -26.03 -26.18 -6.35
N VAL A 186 -24.82 -25.94 -6.84
CA VAL A 186 -24.42 -26.32 -8.21
C VAL A 186 -24.58 -27.82 -8.44
N LYS A 187 -24.09 -28.67 -7.52
CA LYS A 187 -24.24 -30.14 -7.62
C LYS A 187 -25.70 -30.59 -7.61
N ARG A 188 -26.56 -29.92 -6.84
CA ARG A 188 -27.99 -30.18 -6.82
C ARG A 188 -28.62 -29.81 -8.16
N ASN A 189 -28.33 -28.63 -8.69
CA ASN A 189 -28.88 -28.17 -9.97
C ASN A 189 -28.51 -29.12 -11.12
N GLU A 190 -27.24 -29.52 -11.22
CA GLU A 190 -26.79 -30.55 -12.18
C GLU A 190 -27.54 -31.88 -12.01
N SER A 191 -27.81 -32.28 -10.76
CA SER A 191 -28.54 -33.51 -10.47
C SER A 191 -30.03 -33.40 -10.82
N ILE A 192 -30.63 -32.21 -10.67
CA ILE A 192 -32.01 -31.92 -11.08
C ILE A 192 -32.11 -31.98 -12.61
N GLU A 193 -31.15 -31.40 -13.33
CA GLU A 193 -31.12 -31.48 -14.80
C GLU A 193 -30.99 -32.92 -15.28
N ARG A 194 -30.07 -33.70 -14.70
CA ARG A 194 -29.95 -35.14 -14.98
C ARG A 194 -31.23 -35.91 -14.69
N TYR A 195 -31.91 -35.59 -13.58
CA TYR A 195 -33.19 -36.19 -13.23
C TYR A 195 -34.29 -35.87 -14.26
N LYS A 196 -34.41 -34.59 -14.67
CA LYS A 196 -35.36 -34.15 -15.70
C LYS A 196 -35.08 -34.82 -17.04
N GLN A 197 -33.81 -34.86 -17.46
CA GLN A 197 -33.42 -35.52 -18.71
C GLN A 197 -33.73 -37.02 -18.67
N ARG A 198 -33.38 -37.70 -17.58
CA ARG A 198 -33.69 -39.13 -17.41
C ARG A 198 -35.19 -39.41 -17.49
N ASN A 199 -36.01 -38.55 -16.90
CA ASN A 199 -37.47 -38.71 -16.98
C ASN A 199 -37.99 -38.55 -18.42
N LYS A 200 -37.41 -37.65 -19.21
CA LYS A 200 -37.71 -37.55 -20.65
C LYS A 200 -37.30 -38.82 -21.39
N ASP A 201 -36.09 -39.32 -21.15
CA ASP A 201 -35.59 -40.54 -21.80
C ASP A 201 -36.47 -41.76 -21.48
N ILE A 202 -36.95 -41.87 -20.23
CA ILE A 202 -37.91 -42.90 -19.81
C ILE A 202 -39.22 -42.79 -20.61
N GLN A 203 -39.77 -41.58 -20.73
CA GLN A 203 -41.00 -41.38 -21.50
C GLN A 203 -40.82 -41.75 -22.98
N ILE A 204 -39.69 -41.40 -23.58
CA ILE A 204 -39.36 -41.75 -24.97
C ILE A 204 -39.23 -43.26 -25.17
N ALA A 205 -38.50 -43.95 -24.28
CA ALA A 205 -38.31 -45.40 -24.38
C ALA A 205 -39.64 -46.16 -24.25
N ILE A 206 -40.51 -45.73 -23.33
CA ILE A 206 -41.86 -46.30 -23.17
C ILE A 206 -42.66 -46.11 -24.46
N HIS A 207 -42.63 -44.92 -25.06
CA HIS A 207 -43.35 -44.65 -26.31
C HIS A 207 -42.85 -45.49 -27.50
N ARG A 208 -41.54 -45.81 -27.53
CA ARG A 208 -40.93 -46.65 -28.57
C ARG A 208 -41.07 -48.16 -28.34
N GLY A 209 -41.65 -48.59 -27.22
CA GLY A 209 -41.71 -50.01 -26.85
C GLY A 209 -40.36 -50.60 -26.43
N GLU A 210 -39.38 -49.75 -26.11
CA GLU A 210 -38.06 -50.15 -25.64
C GLU A 210 -38.03 -50.30 -24.11
N LYS A 211 -37.07 -51.07 -23.59
CA LYS A 211 -36.90 -51.20 -22.14
C LYS A 211 -36.45 -49.86 -21.54
N PRO A 212 -37.21 -49.24 -20.62
CA PRO A 212 -36.86 -47.92 -20.11
C PRO A 212 -35.63 -47.98 -19.20
N PRO A 213 -34.80 -46.91 -19.22
CA PRO A 213 -33.66 -46.80 -18.33
C PRO A 213 -34.09 -46.64 -16.85
N ARG A 214 -33.20 -46.98 -15.92
CA ARG A 214 -33.47 -46.87 -14.47
C ARG A 214 -33.81 -45.43 -14.09
N LYS A 215 -34.89 -45.27 -13.31
CA LYS A 215 -35.32 -43.99 -12.73
C LYS A 215 -34.29 -43.48 -11.72
N LEU A 216 -33.95 -42.19 -11.82
CA LEU A 216 -33.12 -41.52 -10.83
C LEU A 216 -33.97 -41.05 -9.66
N ALA A 217 -33.39 -41.00 -8.46
CA ALA A 217 -34.04 -40.39 -7.31
C ALA A 217 -34.06 -38.87 -7.45
N LEU A 218 -35.12 -38.23 -6.93
CA LEU A 218 -35.20 -36.78 -6.88
C LEU A 218 -34.11 -36.24 -5.93
N PRO A 219 -33.33 -35.22 -6.32
CA PRO A 219 -32.32 -34.63 -5.43
C PRO A 219 -32.93 -34.05 -4.15
N LYS A 220 -32.29 -34.30 -2.99
CA LYS A 220 -32.69 -33.77 -1.67
C LYS A 220 -32.45 -32.27 -1.57
N GLU A 221 -33.34 -31.56 -0.89
CA GLU A 221 -33.21 -30.13 -0.59
C GLU A 221 -31.91 -29.83 0.16
N ILE A 222 -31.40 -28.61 -0.03
CA ILE A 222 -30.20 -28.13 0.66
C ILE A 222 -30.69 -27.35 1.86
N GLU A 223 -30.13 -27.64 3.03
CA GLU A 223 -30.35 -26.90 4.27
C GLU A 223 -30.08 -25.41 4.04
N GLU A 224 -30.90 -24.54 4.64
CA GLU A 224 -30.69 -23.10 4.57
C GLU A 224 -29.29 -22.71 5.07
N LEU A 225 -28.72 -21.71 4.39
CA LEU A 225 -27.43 -21.17 4.76
C LEU A 225 -27.54 -20.43 6.09
N VAL A 226 -26.83 -20.91 7.11
CA VAL A 226 -26.65 -20.18 8.37
C VAL A 226 -25.42 -19.29 8.24
N ILE A 227 -25.64 -17.98 8.13
CA ILE A 227 -24.57 -16.97 8.19
C ILE A 227 -24.32 -16.65 9.66
N VAL A 228 -23.05 -16.58 10.06
CA VAL A 228 -22.69 -16.10 11.40
C VAL A 228 -23.19 -14.65 11.52
N PRO A 229 -24.11 -14.36 12.46
CA PRO A 229 -24.66 -13.02 12.59
C PRO A 229 -23.57 -12.03 12.99
N ASP A 230 -23.72 -10.77 12.56
CA ASP A 230 -22.85 -9.70 13.02
C ASP A 230 -23.08 -9.53 14.53
N LYS A 231 -22.07 -9.88 15.34
CA LYS A 231 -22.13 -9.77 16.80
C LYS A 231 -21.92 -8.32 17.28
N GLY A 232 -22.15 -7.32 16.43
CA GLY A 232 -21.88 -5.90 16.72
C GLY A 232 -20.38 -5.56 16.66
N HIS A 233 -19.58 -6.40 15.98
CA HIS A 233 -18.13 -6.27 15.90
C HIS A 233 -17.71 -6.08 14.44
N THR A 234 -18.25 -5.05 13.80
CA THR A 234 -17.70 -4.56 12.53
C THR A 234 -16.28 -4.05 12.76
N TYR A 235 -15.42 -4.15 11.73
CA TYR A 235 -14.09 -3.56 11.81
C TYR A 235 -14.15 -2.06 12.04
N THR A 236 -13.36 -1.59 13.00
CA THR A 236 -13.06 -0.17 13.21
C THR A 236 -12.35 0.41 11.99
N LYS A 237 -12.31 1.75 11.88
CA LYS A 237 -11.58 2.45 10.80
C LYS A 237 -10.12 1.99 10.72
N LEU A 238 -9.44 1.88 11.87
CA LEU A 238 -8.05 1.45 11.94
C LEU A 238 -7.89 0.01 11.44
N GLU A 239 -8.74 -0.92 11.87
CA GLU A 239 -8.69 -2.31 11.41
C GLU A 239 -8.95 -2.43 9.90
N ARG A 240 -9.89 -1.64 9.35
CA ARG A 240 -10.13 -1.59 7.89
C ARG A 240 -8.90 -1.12 7.14
N LEU A 241 -8.23 -0.07 7.61
CA LEU A 241 -6.99 0.43 7.03
C LEU A 241 -5.86 -0.59 7.15
N GLN A 242 -5.76 -1.29 8.29
CA GLN A 242 -4.77 -2.36 8.47
C GLN A 242 -4.99 -3.52 7.49
N LEU A 243 -6.24 -3.96 7.29
CA LEU A 243 -6.58 -4.97 6.28
C LEU A 243 -6.25 -4.49 4.86
N GLU A 244 -6.56 -3.24 4.55
CA GLU A 244 -6.23 -2.63 3.27
C GLU A 244 -4.71 -2.62 3.05
N LYS A 245 -3.92 -2.27 4.06
CA LYS A 245 -2.47 -2.34 3.97
C LYS A 245 -1.95 -3.77 3.84
N GLN A 246 -2.54 -4.72 4.56
CA GLN A 246 -2.13 -6.12 4.46
C GLN A 246 -2.37 -6.70 3.06
N THR A 247 -3.44 -6.25 2.39
CA THR A 247 -3.87 -6.72 1.08
C THR A 247 -3.28 -5.91 -0.08
N LEU A 248 -3.33 -4.58 -0.04
CA LEU A 248 -2.81 -3.71 -1.10
C LEU A 248 -1.33 -3.34 -0.90
N GLY A 249 -0.81 -3.55 0.32
CA GLY A 249 0.56 -3.19 0.69
C GLY A 249 0.70 -1.77 1.27
N PHE A 250 -0.31 -0.92 1.14
CA PHE A 250 -0.27 0.47 1.61
C PHE A 250 -1.69 0.95 1.89
N TYR A 251 -1.83 2.12 2.49
CA TYR A 251 -3.15 2.71 2.75
C TYR A 251 -3.60 3.59 1.57
N LEU A 252 -4.64 3.15 0.88
CA LEU A 252 -5.26 3.77 -0.29
C LEU A 252 -6.45 4.67 0.06
N THR A 253 -7.31 4.28 1.00
CA THR A 253 -8.54 5.03 1.34
C THR A 253 -8.35 6.12 2.41
N GLY A 254 -7.24 6.07 3.14
CA GLY A 254 -6.83 7.05 4.15
C GLY A 254 -5.50 6.62 4.76
N HIS A 255 -5.06 7.26 5.84
CA HIS A 255 -3.92 6.82 6.64
C HIS A 255 -4.31 6.84 8.13
N PRO A 256 -3.75 5.97 8.99
CA PRO A 256 -4.02 6.04 10.43
C PRO A 256 -3.65 7.38 11.08
N LEU A 257 -2.80 8.18 10.42
CA LEU A 257 -2.42 9.52 10.85
C LEU A 257 -3.50 10.58 10.55
N ASP A 258 -4.51 10.25 9.74
CA ASP A 258 -5.58 11.18 9.35
C ASP A 258 -6.42 11.63 10.54
N ASP A 259 -6.54 10.78 11.55
CA ASP A 259 -7.24 11.10 12.80
C ASP A 259 -6.42 12.02 13.71
N TYR A 260 -5.17 12.34 13.34
CA TYR A 260 -4.23 13.13 14.12
C TYR A 260 -3.61 14.31 13.34
N PRO A 261 -4.42 15.23 12.78
CA PRO A 261 -3.93 16.31 11.93
C PRO A 261 -2.96 17.26 12.67
N ASN A 262 -3.15 17.47 13.97
CA ASN A 262 -2.30 18.33 14.78
C ASN A 262 -0.87 17.78 14.89
N LEU A 263 -0.71 16.47 15.10
CA LEU A 263 0.60 15.80 15.16
C LEU A 263 1.37 15.93 13.85
N MET A 264 0.66 15.86 12.72
CA MET A 264 1.28 16.03 11.41
C MET A 264 1.77 17.46 11.18
N ARG A 265 0.98 18.47 11.57
CA ARG A 265 1.35 19.89 11.40
C ARG A 265 2.62 20.28 12.15
N VAL A 266 2.87 19.64 13.29
CA VAL A 266 4.04 19.95 14.13
C VAL A 266 5.27 19.11 13.78
N SER A 267 5.15 18.10 12.93
CA SER A 267 6.28 17.29 12.46
C SER A 267 7.11 18.10 11.44
N LYS A 268 8.39 18.35 11.74
CA LYS A 268 9.27 19.15 10.87
C LYS A 268 9.55 18.51 9.50
N PHE A 269 9.62 17.19 9.46
CA PHE A 269 9.93 16.41 8.27
C PHE A 269 8.91 15.30 8.10
N SER A 270 8.47 15.07 6.86
CA SER A 270 7.87 13.79 6.45
C SER A 270 8.96 12.77 6.11
N ILE A 271 8.62 11.49 6.04
CA ILE A 271 9.56 10.44 5.62
C ILE A 271 10.03 10.67 4.17
N GLY A 272 9.17 11.21 3.31
CA GLY A 272 9.49 11.61 1.95
C GLY A 272 10.57 12.69 1.95
N ASP A 273 10.44 13.72 2.80
CA ASP A 273 11.45 14.78 2.95
C ASP A 273 12.80 14.21 3.38
N LEU A 274 12.80 13.29 4.36
CA LEU A 274 14.02 12.63 4.81
C LEU A 274 14.70 11.88 3.66
N LYS A 275 13.94 11.10 2.89
CA LYS A 275 14.47 10.36 1.73
C LYS A 275 14.99 11.28 0.62
N ASN A 276 14.40 12.46 0.46
CA ASN A 276 14.81 13.47 -0.51
C ASN A 276 15.98 14.34 -0.02
N GLY A 277 16.54 14.06 1.16
CA GLY A 277 17.73 14.74 1.67
C GLY A 277 17.44 16.09 2.34
N ALA A 278 16.20 16.34 2.78
CA ALA A 278 15.85 17.58 3.48
C ALA A 278 16.50 17.70 4.88
N ALA A 279 16.84 16.56 5.50
CA ALA A 279 17.52 16.50 6.79
C ALA A 279 19.02 16.27 6.63
N ARG A 280 19.81 16.83 7.56
CA ARG A 280 21.26 16.63 7.63
C ARG A 280 21.60 15.39 8.45
N ASN A 281 22.80 14.85 8.24
CA ASN A 281 23.30 13.77 9.09
C ASN A 281 23.36 14.24 10.55
N LYS A 282 22.93 13.37 11.47
CA LYS A 282 22.78 13.63 12.91
C LYS A 282 21.69 14.64 13.30
N ASP A 283 20.85 15.10 12.37
CA ASP A 283 19.66 15.84 12.75
C ASP A 283 18.79 14.99 13.68
N ARG A 284 18.35 15.58 14.78
CA ARG A 284 17.37 14.97 15.68
C ARG A 284 15.99 15.37 15.24
N ILE A 285 15.07 14.40 15.19
CA ILE A 285 13.73 14.57 14.67
C ILE A 285 12.69 14.01 15.64
N TYR A 286 11.52 14.65 15.66
CA TYR A 286 10.30 14.14 16.25
C TYR A 286 9.24 14.06 15.16
N ILE A 287 8.76 12.85 14.87
CA ILE A 287 7.82 12.60 13.77
C ILE A 287 6.66 11.71 14.23
N ALA A 288 5.46 12.02 13.77
CA ALA A 288 4.28 11.20 13.94
C ALA A 288 4.14 10.19 12.79
N VAL A 289 4.07 8.92 13.12
CA VAL A 289 4.27 7.80 12.19
C VAL A 289 3.45 6.59 12.61
N VAL A 290 3.35 5.59 11.75
CA VAL A 290 2.85 4.26 12.09
C VAL A 290 4.01 3.27 12.10
N LEU A 291 4.06 2.40 13.10
CA LEU A 291 5.04 1.32 13.13
C LEU A 291 4.54 0.13 12.33
N SER A 292 5.02 0.02 11.09
CA SER A 292 4.53 -0.95 10.12
C SER A 292 5.03 -2.38 10.32
N LYS A 293 6.21 -2.53 10.93
CA LYS A 293 6.85 -3.82 11.21
C LYS A 293 7.88 -3.65 12.31
N LEU A 294 8.03 -4.65 13.17
CA LEU A 294 8.97 -4.69 14.27
C LEU A 294 9.66 -6.06 14.30
N ILE A 295 10.98 -6.05 14.14
CA ILE A 295 11.80 -7.26 14.07
C ILE A 295 12.80 -7.22 15.21
N GLU A 296 12.63 -8.09 16.19
CA GLU A 296 13.65 -8.29 17.23
C GLU A 296 14.89 -8.96 16.60
N LYS A 297 16.05 -8.39 16.87
CA LYS A 297 17.35 -8.87 16.41
C LYS A 297 18.32 -8.93 17.57
N ARG A 298 19.44 -9.64 17.38
CA ARG A 298 20.58 -9.59 18.30
C ARG A 298 21.73 -8.85 17.65
N THR A 299 22.37 -7.99 18.43
CA THR A 299 23.64 -7.36 18.07
C THR A 299 24.75 -8.41 17.94
N ARG A 300 25.86 -8.07 17.29
CA ARG A 300 27.08 -8.92 17.26
C ARG A 300 27.59 -9.30 18.66
N LYS A 301 27.29 -8.47 19.68
CA LYS A 301 27.62 -8.70 21.09
C LYS A 301 26.54 -9.47 21.85
N GLY A 302 25.58 -10.09 21.16
CA GLY A 302 24.53 -10.92 21.75
C GLY A 302 23.38 -10.19 22.43
N LYS A 303 23.43 -8.86 22.58
CA LYS A 303 22.35 -8.06 23.18
C LYS A 303 21.15 -7.93 22.25
N ASN A 304 19.93 -8.04 22.77
CA ASN A 304 18.69 -7.83 22.02
C ASN A 304 18.53 -6.37 21.60
N MET A 305 18.10 -6.15 20.37
CA MET A 305 17.75 -4.87 19.76
C MET A 305 16.53 -5.07 18.88
N ALA A 306 15.96 -4.01 18.32
CA ALA A 306 14.91 -4.15 17.33
C ALA A 306 15.19 -3.28 16.10
N VAL A 307 14.73 -3.75 14.95
CA VAL A 307 14.64 -2.96 13.72
C VAL A 307 13.16 -2.81 13.41
N CYS A 308 12.70 -1.58 13.28
CA CYS A 308 11.33 -1.24 12.98
C CYS A 308 11.24 -0.58 11.60
N MET A 309 10.12 -0.81 10.92
CA MET A 309 9.78 -0.08 9.71
C MET A 309 8.79 1.01 10.09
N ILE A 310 9.18 2.26 9.88
CA ILE A 310 8.43 3.45 10.27
C ILE A 310 7.80 4.01 8.99
N GLU A 311 6.52 4.33 9.01
CA GLU A 311 5.81 4.84 7.83
C GLU A 311 4.93 6.07 8.15
N ASP A 312 4.71 6.89 7.15
CA ASP A 312 3.74 7.98 7.13
C ASP A 312 3.04 8.01 5.76
N ARG A 313 2.29 9.08 5.48
CA ARG A 313 1.60 9.23 4.19
C ARG A 313 2.54 9.29 2.98
N THR A 314 3.79 9.69 3.19
CA THR A 314 4.76 10.02 2.12
C THR A 314 5.72 8.87 1.83
N GLY A 315 5.93 7.96 2.77
CA GLY A 315 6.75 6.78 2.55
C GLY A 315 7.07 5.99 3.82
N ARG A 316 8.11 5.15 3.71
CA ARG A 316 8.56 4.26 4.77
C ARG A 316 10.08 4.24 4.92
N ILE A 317 10.59 4.20 6.15
CA ILE A 317 12.03 4.25 6.47
C ILE A 317 12.37 3.24 7.57
N GLU A 318 13.58 2.70 7.53
CA GLU A 318 14.06 1.78 8.57
C GLU A 318 14.55 2.56 9.80
N GLY A 319 14.03 2.16 10.97
CA GLY A 319 14.47 2.62 12.29
C GLY A 319 15.17 1.52 13.06
N THR A 320 16.32 1.82 13.65
CA THR A 320 17.07 0.95 14.55
C THR A 320 16.86 1.36 16.00
N ILE A 321 16.39 0.43 16.83
CA ILE A 321 16.18 0.60 18.26
C ILE A 321 17.29 -0.18 18.98
N PHE A 322 18.28 0.55 19.52
CA PHE A 322 19.42 -0.07 20.20
C PHE A 322 19.03 -0.75 21.52
N PRO A 323 19.85 -1.68 22.05
CA PRO A 323 19.48 -2.51 23.21
C PRO A 323 18.99 -1.75 24.44
N ARG A 324 19.60 -0.59 24.74
CA ARG A 324 19.23 0.22 25.90
C ARG A 324 17.82 0.78 25.76
N GLN A 325 17.47 1.26 24.57
CA GLN A 325 16.16 1.78 24.23
C GLN A 325 15.14 0.65 24.12
N TRP A 326 15.49 -0.45 23.46
CA TRP A 326 14.63 -1.62 23.28
C TRP A 326 14.15 -2.20 24.61
N ALA A 327 15.06 -2.35 25.58
CA ALA A 327 14.73 -2.85 26.91
C ALA A 327 13.63 -2.03 27.63
N LYS A 328 13.51 -0.73 27.32
CA LYS A 328 12.51 0.16 27.94
C LYS A 328 11.13 0.03 27.31
N ILE A 329 11.05 -0.16 25.99
CA ILE A 329 9.79 -0.05 25.23
C ILE A 329 9.24 -1.39 24.73
N LYS A 330 10.00 -2.48 24.82
CA LYS A 330 9.64 -3.79 24.24
C LYS A 330 8.28 -4.35 24.68
N ASN A 331 7.79 -3.97 25.87
CA ASN A 331 6.54 -4.49 26.44
C ASN A 331 5.33 -3.60 26.14
N THR A 332 5.55 -2.40 25.62
CA THR A 332 4.50 -1.39 25.38
C THR A 332 4.31 -1.06 23.92
N ILE A 333 5.25 -1.48 23.07
CA ILE A 333 5.24 -1.19 21.64
C ILE A 333 4.43 -2.24 20.88
N GLU A 334 3.53 -1.76 20.03
CA GLU A 334 2.73 -2.60 19.15
C GLU A 334 2.85 -2.17 17.69
N GLU A 335 2.84 -3.14 16.78
CA GLU A 335 2.76 -2.87 15.34
C GLU A 335 1.38 -2.30 14.97
N GLY A 336 1.33 -1.50 13.91
CA GLY A 336 0.09 -0.95 13.34
C GLY A 336 -0.53 0.20 14.14
N LYS A 337 0.06 0.62 15.26
CA LYS A 337 -0.36 1.79 16.04
C LYS A 337 0.34 3.07 15.60
N VAL A 338 -0.41 4.17 15.67
CA VAL A 338 0.15 5.52 15.55
C VAL A 338 1.11 5.76 16.70
N SER A 339 2.27 6.30 16.39
CA SER A 339 3.38 6.49 17.32
C SER A 339 4.06 7.82 17.04
N VAL A 340 4.51 8.49 18.09
CA VAL A 340 5.49 9.58 17.98
C VAL A 340 6.88 9.01 18.21
N VAL A 341 7.77 9.24 17.25
CA VAL A 341 9.14 8.73 17.28
C VAL A 341 10.12 9.88 17.42
N LYS A 342 10.93 9.83 18.48
CA LYS A 342 12.17 10.61 18.61
C LYS A 342 13.30 9.80 18.02
N ALA A 343 13.99 10.34 17.04
CA ALA A 343 15.12 9.66 16.42
C ALA A 343 16.23 10.62 15.99
N THR A 344 17.43 10.08 15.82
CA THR A 344 18.55 10.73 15.17
C THR A 344 18.69 10.20 13.74
N VAL A 345 18.79 11.09 12.75
CA VAL A 345 18.99 10.74 11.34
C VAL A 345 20.45 10.30 11.14
N GLU A 346 20.64 9.12 10.55
CA GLU A 346 21.94 8.60 10.15
C GLU A 346 22.01 8.47 8.63
N ILE A 347 22.91 9.22 8.00
CA ILE A 347 23.18 9.15 6.56
C ILE A 347 24.54 8.48 6.37
N SER A 348 24.55 7.22 5.93
CA SER A 348 25.79 6.50 5.65
C SER A 348 26.32 6.90 4.28
N GLN A 349 27.50 7.54 4.21
CA GLN A 349 28.21 7.72 2.94
C GLN A 349 28.76 6.35 2.53
N SER A 350 28.07 5.64 1.63
CA SER A 350 28.66 4.48 0.94
C SER A 350 29.38 4.99 -0.31
N GLU A 351 30.70 4.79 -0.35
CA GLU A 351 31.56 5.16 -1.49
C GLU A 351 31.25 4.34 -2.77
N ASP A 352 30.50 3.24 -2.66
CA ASP A 352 30.33 2.23 -3.72
C ASP A 352 28.91 2.15 -4.34
N THR A 353 27.97 3.03 -3.97
CA THR A 353 26.62 3.02 -4.56
C THR A 353 26.36 4.31 -5.32
N GLU A 354 26.30 4.24 -6.65
CA GLU A 354 25.71 5.29 -7.49
C GLU A 354 24.21 5.41 -7.16
N GLY A 355 23.89 6.21 -6.15
CA GLY A 355 22.52 6.48 -5.71
C GLY A 355 22.47 7.33 -4.43
N PRO A 356 21.36 8.04 -4.18
CA PRO A 356 21.19 8.81 -2.95
C PRO A 356 21.28 7.89 -1.73
N SER A 357 22.07 8.27 -0.73
CA SER A 357 22.16 7.53 0.53
C SER A 357 20.81 7.55 1.24
N ILE A 358 20.22 6.36 1.41
CA ILE A 358 18.93 6.23 2.10
C ILE A 358 19.17 6.41 3.60
N PRO A 359 18.60 7.45 4.24
CA PRO A 359 18.78 7.67 5.66
C PRO A 359 18.22 6.50 6.48
N ARG A 360 18.84 6.24 7.62
CA ARG A 360 18.31 5.37 8.68
C ARG A 360 17.98 6.20 9.90
N LEU A 361 17.01 5.76 10.68
CA LEU A 361 16.67 6.41 11.94
C LEU A 361 17.26 5.62 13.11
N TYR A 362 18.02 6.28 13.98
CA TYR A 362 18.40 5.72 15.27
C TYR A 362 17.39 6.19 16.30
N VAL A 363 16.53 5.26 16.72
CA VAL A 363 15.36 5.57 17.53
C VAL A 363 15.76 5.71 18.99
N ASP A 364 15.47 6.87 19.56
CA ASP A 364 15.76 7.23 20.95
C ASP A 364 14.59 6.89 21.86
N SER A 365 13.36 7.19 21.43
CA SER A 365 12.12 6.87 22.15
C SER A 365 10.92 6.74 21.20
N ILE A 366 9.93 5.96 21.61
CA ILE A 366 8.65 5.78 20.92
C ILE A 366 7.54 5.95 21.94
N SER A 367 6.53 6.76 21.61
CA SER A 367 5.31 6.91 22.40
C SER A 367 4.09 6.52 21.55
N GLN A 368 3.22 5.66 22.08
CA GLN A 368 1.96 5.23 21.43
C GLN A 368 0.71 5.78 22.12
N ASP A 369 0.89 6.57 23.17
CA ASP A 369 -0.19 7.30 23.85
C ASP A 369 -0.33 8.69 23.22
N VAL A 370 -0.89 8.71 22.00
CA VAL A 370 -1.03 9.92 21.16
C VAL A 370 -2.31 10.69 21.40
N GLU A 371 -3.25 10.13 22.18
CA GLU A 371 -4.50 10.80 22.57
C GLU A 371 -4.26 11.88 23.63
N CYS A 372 -3.21 11.72 24.44
CA CYS A 372 -2.81 12.71 25.41
C CYS A 372 -2.09 13.88 24.69
N GLY A 373 -2.63 15.10 24.78
CA GLY A 373 -2.04 16.31 24.18
C GLY A 373 -0.56 16.57 24.55
N THR A 374 -0.04 15.85 25.56
CA THR A 374 1.38 15.76 25.94
C THR A 374 2.30 15.45 24.75
N GLU A 375 1.99 14.47 23.91
CA GLU A 375 2.86 14.10 22.78
C GLU A 375 2.84 15.17 21.68
N GLN A 376 1.67 15.75 21.41
CA GLN A 376 1.55 16.89 20.48
C GLN A 376 2.44 18.07 20.93
N MET A 377 2.45 18.36 22.23
CA MET A 377 3.30 19.41 22.79
C MET A 377 4.79 19.09 22.72
N LYS A 378 5.19 17.86 23.02
CA LYS A 378 6.60 17.44 22.91
C LYS A 378 7.12 17.65 21.49
N VAL A 379 6.33 17.25 20.49
CA VAL A 379 6.72 17.43 19.07
C VAL A 379 6.82 18.92 18.72
N LEU A 380 5.87 19.75 19.19
CA LEU A 380 5.86 21.19 18.92
C LEU A 380 7.06 21.90 19.56
N VAL A 381 7.32 21.70 20.85
CA VAL A 381 8.44 22.32 21.57
C VAL A 381 9.78 21.93 20.94
N TYR A 382 9.93 20.66 20.57
CA TYR A 382 11.18 20.18 20.01
C TYR A 382 11.45 20.69 18.59
N ASN A 383 10.43 20.67 17.72
CA ASN A 383 10.61 21.02 16.31
C ASN A 383 10.67 22.53 16.07
N PHE A 384 10.13 23.34 16.99
CA PHE A 384 10.11 24.81 16.89
C PHE A 384 10.75 25.46 18.13
N PRO A 385 12.08 25.32 18.30
CA PRO A 385 12.77 25.92 19.43
C PRO A 385 12.76 27.45 19.33
N GLY A 386 12.47 28.14 20.43
CA GLY A 386 12.44 29.61 20.48
C GLY A 386 12.22 30.14 21.89
N LYS A 387 12.40 31.45 22.09
CA LYS A 387 12.04 32.13 23.34
C LYS A 387 10.59 32.60 23.24
N GLY A 388 9.68 31.95 23.96
CA GLY A 388 8.27 32.32 24.02
C GLY A 388 7.55 31.61 25.17
N GLU A 389 6.50 32.23 25.69
CA GLU A 389 5.64 31.60 26.70
C GLU A 389 4.53 30.80 26.03
N ILE A 390 4.43 29.51 26.32
CA ILE A 390 3.28 28.68 25.91
C ILE A 390 2.23 28.78 27.01
N LYS A 391 1.10 29.44 26.72
CA LYS A 391 -0.05 29.52 27.64
C LYS A 391 -1.13 28.53 27.24
N PHE A 392 -1.54 27.70 28.18
CA PHE A 392 -2.62 26.73 28.00
C PHE A 392 -3.92 27.28 28.58
N THR A 393 -5.02 27.16 27.82
CA THR A 393 -6.37 27.43 28.32
C THR A 393 -7.20 26.18 28.07
N PRO A 394 -7.43 25.32 29.08
CA PRO A 394 -8.23 24.12 28.89
C PRO A 394 -9.69 24.50 28.60
N SER A 395 -10.35 23.73 27.73
CA SER A 395 -11.77 23.93 27.40
C SER A 395 -12.70 23.29 28.44
N GLU A 396 -12.24 22.29 29.20
CA GLU A 396 -13.01 21.58 30.24
C GLU A 396 -12.13 21.14 31.43
N ASP A 397 -12.73 21.07 32.63
CA ASP A 397 -12.04 20.79 33.91
C ASP A 397 -11.53 19.34 34.06
N GLN A 398 -12.10 18.36 33.34
CA GLN A 398 -11.76 16.94 33.50
C GLN A 398 -10.35 16.55 33.03
N ASP A 399 -9.64 17.47 32.38
CA ASP A 399 -8.35 17.22 31.76
C ASP A 399 -7.17 17.79 32.60
N TYR A 400 -7.44 18.48 33.71
CA TYR A 400 -6.44 19.21 34.52
C TYR A 400 -5.22 18.37 34.96
N ASN A 401 -5.44 17.11 35.38
CA ASN A 401 -4.35 16.21 35.78
C ASN A 401 -3.46 15.78 34.60
N LYS A 402 -4.03 15.58 33.40
CA LYS A 402 -3.25 15.27 32.19
C LYS A 402 -2.41 16.47 31.75
N TRP A 403 -2.94 17.69 31.89
CA TRP A 403 -2.22 18.92 31.57
C TRP A 403 -1.14 19.28 32.60
N GLN A 404 -1.33 18.97 33.89
CA GLN A 404 -0.24 19.13 34.88
C GLN A 404 0.93 18.17 34.59
N GLN A 405 0.66 16.94 34.19
CA GLN A 405 1.70 16.01 33.72
C GLN A 405 2.39 16.55 32.46
N ALA A 406 1.65 17.12 31.51
CA ALA A 406 2.22 17.76 30.32
C ALA A 406 3.15 18.94 30.65
N ALA A 407 2.70 19.83 31.54
CA ALA A 407 3.47 20.99 31.97
C ALA A 407 4.78 20.59 32.68
N ALA A 408 4.74 19.55 33.53
CA ALA A 408 5.93 19.01 34.19
C ALA A 408 6.92 18.38 33.18
N ILE A 409 6.41 17.71 32.14
CA ILE A 409 7.25 17.11 31.09
C ILE A 409 7.91 18.19 30.22
N ILE A 410 7.21 19.29 29.90
CA ILE A 410 7.77 20.41 29.13
C ILE A 410 8.86 21.13 29.92
N LYS A 411 8.67 21.31 31.24
CA LYS A 411 9.67 21.94 32.11
C LYS A 411 11.00 21.16 32.11
N ASN A 412 10.95 19.83 32.02
CA ASN A 412 12.14 18.99 31.88
C ASN A 412 12.74 19.01 30.46
N LEU A 413 11.99 19.39 29.42
CA LEU A 413 12.50 19.54 28.05
C LEU A 413 13.27 20.85 27.84
N GLU A 414 13.05 21.87 28.67
CA GLU A 414 13.86 23.11 28.67
C GLU A 414 15.24 22.92 29.33
N GLU A 415 15.43 21.85 30.10
CA GLU A 415 16.69 21.54 30.81
C GLU A 415 17.63 20.57 30.04
N GLU A 416 17.17 19.92 28.95
CA GLU A 416 17.95 19.04 28.05
C GLU A 416 18.34 19.72 26.72
#